data_AF-A0A9D7B9M6-F1
#
_entry.id   AF-A0A9D7B9M6-F1
#
_cell.length_a   1.000
_cell.length_b   1.000
_cell.length_c   1.000
_cell.angle_alpha   90.00
_cell.angle_beta   90.00
_cell.angle_gamma   90.00
#
_symmetry.space_group_name_H-M   'P 1'
#
loop_
_entity.id
_entity.type
_entity.pdbx_description
1 polymer ?
#
loop_
_entity_poly.entity_id
_entity_poly.type
_entity_poly.pdbx_seq_one_letter_code
_entity_poly.pdbx_strand_id
1 'polypeptide(L)'
;MDETARRRTFEEWVKAHTADLLRFSRNRVKDPDDAEELVQVALVSAWETLDRFQGESSPRTWLFAILKHKLLDHYRKSYRDAARLSGRESDPDDPAEQFFNQEGHWNNEQAPHDIMIFRQDDQSEKLDRALRHCLDALPERWRAAVEMKYLQDMEGARIQEALGLSEANYWQQVHRAKLKLRACIEQRLKPIRE
;
A
#
# COMPACT_ATOMS: atom_id res chain seq x y z
N MET A 1 -30.72 -13.52 15.18
CA MET A 1 -30.98 -12.09 15.45
C MET A 1 -32.24 -11.73 14.68
N ASP A 2 -33.17 -10.97 15.27
CA ASP A 2 -34.32 -10.43 14.51
C ASP A 2 -33.80 -9.53 13.36
N GLU A 3 -34.43 -9.57 12.19
CA GLU A 3 -33.95 -8.88 11.00
C GLU A 3 -33.96 -7.37 11.16
N THR A 4 -34.93 -6.85 11.94
CA THR A 4 -35.00 -5.43 12.32
C THR A 4 -33.81 -5.04 13.20
N ALA A 5 -33.48 -5.87 14.19
CA ALA A 5 -32.33 -5.66 15.06
C ALA A 5 -31.01 -5.74 14.28
N ARG A 6 -30.87 -6.73 13.39
CA ARG A 6 -29.73 -6.89 12.48
C ARG A 6 -29.46 -5.63 11.68
N ARG A 7 -30.51 -5.13 11.03
CA ARG A 7 -30.44 -3.91 10.21
C ARG A 7 -30.04 -2.69 11.04
N ARG A 8 -30.68 -2.49 12.19
CA ARG A 8 -30.37 -1.36 13.08
C ARG A 8 -28.91 -1.37 13.55
N THR A 9 -28.42 -2.51 14.03
CA THR A 9 -27.02 -2.65 14.45
C THR A 9 -26.05 -2.35 13.31
N PHE A 10 -26.34 -2.87 12.12
CA PHE A 10 -25.49 -2.61 10.95
C PHE A 10 -25.52 -1.13 10.52
N GLU A 11 -26.69 -0.48 10.53
CA GLU A 11 -26.81 0.94 10.24
C GLU A 11 -26.00 1.81 11.22
N GLU A 12 -25.95 1.44 12.50
CA GLU A 12 -25.10 2.09 13.51
C GLU A 12 -23.61 1.93 13.17
N TRP A 13 -23.17 0.75 12.73
CA TRP A 13 -21.78 0.51 12.33
C TRP A 13 -21.39 1.28 11.08
N VAL A 14 -22.26 1.29 10.07
CA VAL A 14 -22.06 2.06 8.83
C VAL A 14 -21.88 3.54 9.15
N LYS A 15 -22.78 4.12 9.96
CA LYS A 15 -22.69 5.53 10.37
C LYS A 15 -21.41 5.81 11.16
N ALA A 16 -21.01 4.91 12.06
CA ALA A 16 -19.86 5.10 12.92
C ALA A 16 -18.51 4.96 12.19
N HIS A 17 -18.42 4.17 11.12
CA HIS A 17 -17.13 3.73 10.58
C HIS A 17 -16.86 4.08 9.11
N THR A 18 -17.88 4.48 8.33
CA THR A 18 -17.69 4.76 6.89
C THR A 18 -16.65 5.85 6.61
N ALA A 19 -16.66 6.95 7.37
CA ALA A 19 -15.68 8.03 7.19
C ALA A 19 -14.23 7.58 7.46
N ASP A 20 -14.06 6.70 8.45
CA ASP A 20 -12.77 6.10 8.81
C ASP A 20 -12.27 5.14 7.72
N LEU A 21 -13.15 4.30 7.20
CA LEU A 21 -12.86 3.37 6.10
C LEU A 21 -12.51 4.13 4.81
N LEU A 22 -13.23 5.20 4.50
CA LEU A 22 -12.95 6.07 3.35
C LEU A 22 -11.60 6.78 3.48
N ARG A 23 -11.32 7.41 4.63
CA ARG A 23 -10.01 8.04 4.87
C ARG A 23 -8.87 7.03 4.76
N PHE A 24 -9.06 5.83 5.30
CA PHE A 24 -8.08 4.76 5.21
C PHE A 24 -7.82 4.32 3.76
N SER A 25 -8.89 4.18 2.96
CA SER A 25 -8.83 3.72 1.58
C SER A 25 -8.26 4.78 0.65
N ARG A 26 -8.66 6.04 0.78
CA ARG A 26 -8.16 7.17 -0.04
C ARG A 26 -6.63 7.35 0.04
N ASN A 27 -6.03 6.99 1.17
CA ASN A 27 -4.57 7.04 1.33
C ASN A 27 -3.87 5.78 0.77
N ARG A 28 -4.60 4.85 0.17
CA ARG A 28 -4.14 3.52 -0.25
C ARG A 28 -4.59 3.12 -1.66
N VAL A 29 -5.23 4.01 -2.40
CA VAL A 29 -5.53 3.82 -3.82
C VAL A 29 -5.17 5.09 -4.57
N LYS A 30 -4.93 4.95 -5.89
CA LYS A 30 -4.61 6.09 -6.75
C LYS A 30 -5.86 6.93 -7.06
N ASP A 31 -6.95 6.26 -7.39
CA ASP A 31 -8.21 6.90 -7.75
C ASP A 31 -9.10 7.08 -6.51
N PRO A 32 -9.57 8.30 -6.20
CA PRO A 32 -10.58 8.50 -5.16
C PRO A 32 -11.84 7.65 -5.35
N ASP A 33 -12.25 7.37 -6.59
CA ASP A 33 -13.45 6.59 -6.89
C ASP A 33 -13.26 5.11 -6.50
N ASP A 34 -12.05 4.55 -6.70
CA ASP A 34 -11.69 3.20 -6.23
C ASP A 34 -11.85 3.10 -4.71
N ALA A 35 -11.57 4.17 -3.97
CA ALA A 35 -11.68 4.17 -2.51
C ALA A 35 -13.14 4.03 -2.07
N GLU A 36 -14.06 4.71 -2.76
CA GLU A 36 -15.49 4.68 -2.47
C GLU A 36 -16.09 3.32 -2.84
N GLU A 37 -15.71 2.79 -4.01
CA GLU A 37 -16.11 1.45 -4.46
C GLU A 37 -15.65 0.38 -3.47
N LEU A 38 -14.39 0.40 -3.06
CA LEU A 38 -13.83 -0.57 -2.10
C LEU A 38 -14.56 -0.56 -0.76
N VAL A 39 -14.88 0.62 -0.24
CA VAL A 39 -15.65 0.75 1.01
C VAL A 39 -17.06 0.21 0.83
N GLN A 40 -17.72 0.52 -0.29
CA GLN A 40 -19.05 0.01 -0.59
C GLN A 40 -19.06 -1.52 -0.66
N VAL A 41 -18.13 -2.12 -1.41
CA VAL A 41 -17.98 -3.58 -1.52
C VAL A 41 -17.67 -4.21 -0.16
N ALA A 42 -16.84 -3.56 0.67
CA ALA A 42 -16.55 -4.04 2.01
C ALA A 42 -17.78 -4.02 2.92
N LEU A 43 -18.60 -2.96 2.87
CA LEU A 43 -19.84 -2.87 3.64
C LEU A 43 -20.89 -3.88 3.17
N VAL A 44 -21.05 -4.09 1.86
CA VAL A 44 -21.94 -5.15 1.34
C VAL A 44 -21.49 -6.52 1.83
N SER A 45 -20.20 -6.84 1.73
CA SER A 45 -19.65 -8.10 2.20
C SER A 45 -19.80 -8.27 3.73
N ALA A 46 -19.67 -7.17 4.49
CA ALA A 46 -19.93 -7.16 5.91
C ALA A 46 -21.40 -7.41 6.23
N TRP A 47 -22.34 -6.85 5.47
CA TRP A 47 -23.76 -7.14 5.64
C TRP A 47 -24.06 -8.64 5.43
N GLU A 48 -23.56 -9.21 4.34
CA GLU A 48 -23.74 -10.63 4.00
C GLU A 48 -23.16 -11.59 5.04
N THR A 49 -22.09 -11.18 5.72
CA THR A 49 -21.37 -12.02 6.70
C THR A 49 -21.61 -11.61 8.16
N LEU A 50 -22.53 -10.68 8.41
CA LEU A 50 -22.80 -10.12 9.73
C LEU A 50 -23.14 -11.19 10.77
N ASP A 51 -23.91 -12.22 10.39
CA ASP A 51 -24.29 -13.30 11.30
C ASP A 51 -23.10 -14.20 11.71
N ARG A 52 -21.97 -14.11 11.01
CA ARG A 52 -20.72 -14.82 11.35
C ARG A 52 -19.82 -14.01 12.28
N PHE A 53 -20.18 -12.76 12.58
CA PHE A 53 -19.40 -11.95 13.50
C PHE A 53 -19.62 -12.43 14.95
N GLN A 54 -18.57 -13.01 15.53
CA GLN A 54 -18.62 -13.65 16.86
C GLN A 54 -18.35 -12.66 18.02
N GLY A 55 -18.06 -11.39 17.74
CA GLY A 55 -17.77 -10.40 18.79
C GLY A 55 -16.40 -10.52 19.46
N GLU A 56 -15.51 -11.37 18.96
CA GLU A 56 -14.13 -11.52 19.46
C GLU A 56 -13.22 -10.31 19.16
N SER A 57 -13.70 -9.38 18.32
CA SER A 57 -13.03 -8.12 18.02
C SER A 57 -14.05 -6.99 17.96
N SER A 58 -13.59 -5.74 17.97
CA SER A 58 -14.51 -4.62 17.77
C SER A 58 -15.10 -4.65 16.36
N PRO A 59 -16.35 -4.16 16.15
CA PRO A 59 -16.93 -4.04 14.80
C PRO A 59 -16.04 -3.25 13.85
N ARG A 60 -15.38 -2.21 14.36
CA ARG A 60 -14.37 -1.45 13.62
C ARG A 60 -13.25 -2.36 13.12
N THR A 61 -12.60 -3.12 14.01
CA THR A 61 -11.51 -4.04 13.64
C THR A 61 -11.95 -5.01 12.55
N TRP A 62 -13.15 -5.57 12.68
CA TRP A 62 -13.71 -6.52 11.74
C TRP A 62 -13.99 -5.90 10.36
N LEU A 63 -14.61 -4.72 10.30
CA LEU A 63 -14.82 -3.98 9.05
C LEU A 63 -13.51 -3.64 8.35
N PHE A 64 -12.49 -3.22 9.12
CA PHE A 64 -11.15 -2.97 8.57
C PHE A 64 -10.48 -4.24 8.04
N ALA A 65 -10.72 -5.40 8.67
CA ALA A 65 -10.20 -6.67 8.17
C ALA A 65 -10.81 -7.04 6.81
N ILE A 66 -12.14 -6.86 6.66
CA ILE A 66 -12.83 -7.06 5.38
C ILE A 66 -12.30 -6.09 4.33
N LEU A 67 -12.20 -4.80 4.65
CA LEU A 67 -11.69 -3.78 3.75
C LEU A 67 -10.26 -4.08 3.28
N LYS A 68 -9.36 -4.46 4.19
CA LYS A 68 -7.99 -4.85 3.84
C LYS A 68 -7.97 -6.02 2.84
N HIS A 69 -8.91 -6.97 2.97
CA HIS A 69 -9.03 -8.07 2.01
C HIS A 69 -9.48 -7.57 0.62
N LYS A 70 -10.45 -6.65 0.55
CA LYS A 70 -10.89 -6.06 -0.73
C LYS A 70 -9.79 -5.25 -1.40
N LEU A 71 -9.05 -4.49 -0.61
CA LEU A 71 -7.92 -3.68 -1.08
C LEU A 71 -6.79 -4.56 -1.65
N LEU A 72 -6.56 -5.72 -1.03
CA LEU A 72 -5.67 -6.75 -1.54
C LEU A 72 -6.10 -7.31 -2.89
N ASP A 73 -7.39 -7.66 -3.02
CA ASP A 73 -7.93 -8.18 -4.27
C ASP A 73 -7.89 -7.12 -5.39
N HIS A 74 -8.17 -5.85 -5.06
CA HIS A 74 -8.00 -4.73 -5.96
C HIS A 74 -6.56 -4.66 -6.49
N TYR A 75 -5.55 -4.70 -5.61
CA TYR A 75 -4.16 -4.73 -6.06
C TYR A 75 -3.79 -5.98 -6.86
N ARG A 76 -4.25 -7.17 -6.45
CA ARG A 76 -4.04 -8.38 -7.23
C ARG A 76 -4.58 -8.24 -8.64
N LYS A 77 -5.74 -7.60 -8.82
CA LYS A 77 -6.34 -7.33 -10.14
C LYS A 77 -5.52 -6.31 -10.92
N SER A 78 -5.27 -5.13 -10.32
CA SER A 78 -4.52 -4.04 -10.96
C SER A 78 -3.12 -4.47 -11.41
N TYR A 79 -2.45 -5.35 -10.64
CA TYR A 79 -1.10 -5.81 -10.96
C TYR A 79 -1.04 -7.16 -11.70
N ARG A 80 -2.11 -7.96 -11.76
CA ARG A 80 -2.19 -9.14 -12.65
C ARG A 80 -2.29 -8.74 -14.12
N ASP A 81 -2.99 -7.65 -14.42
CA ASP A 81 -3.07 -7.14 -15.78
C ASP A 81 -1.73 -6.52 -16.22
N ALA A 82 -1.00 -5.89 -15.30
CA ALA A 82 0.39 -5.46 -15.52
C ALA A 82 1.38 -6.64 -15.66
N ALA A 83 1.13 -7.77 -15.00
CA ALA A 83 1.94 -8.99 -15.14
C ALA A 83 1.75 -9.67 -16.51
N ARG A 84 0.58 -9.52 -17.15
CA ARG A 84 0.35 -9.93 -18.55
C ARG A 84 1.06 -9.01 -19.55
N LEU A 85 1.33 -7.76 -19.16
CA LEU A 85 2.05 -6.75 -19.94
C LEU A 85 3.57 -6.70 -19.66
N SER A 86 4.07 -7.48 -18.70
CA SER A 86 5.50 -7.58 -18.38
C SER A 86 5.98 -9.03 -18.46
N GLY A 87 6.01 -9.52 -19.69
CA GLY A 87 7.04 -10.48 -20.07
C GLY A 87 8.38 -9.80 -19.86
N ARG A 88 9.10 -10.22 -18.80
CA ARG A 88 10.55 -10.14 -18.62
C ARG A 88 11.25 -8.96 -19.30
N GLU A 89 11.53 -7.90 -18.55
CA GLU A 89 12.61 -6.95 -18.92
C GLU A 89 13.20 -6.36 -17.64
N SER A 90 14.37 -6.86 -17.24
CA SER A 90 15.37 -5.99 -16.61
C SER A 90 15.72 -4.98 -17.70
N ASP A 91 15.40 -3.71 -17.47
CA ASP A 91 15.87 -2.62 -18.31
C ASP A 91 17.37 -2.42 -18.00
N PRO A 92 18.28 -2.66 -18.97
CA PRO A 92 19.73 -2.49 -18.76
C PRO A 92 20.13 -1.05 -18.42
N ASP A 93 19.27 -0.07 -18.71
CA ASP A 93 19.47 1.34 -18.40
C ASP A 93 18.75 1.80 -17.11
N ASP A 94 18.18 0.88 -16.32
CA ASP A 94 17.60 1.24 -15.01
C ASP A 94 18.71 1.78 -14.10
N PRO A 95 18.63 3.04 -13.63
CA PRO A 95 19.56 3.57 -12.65
C PRO A 95 19.61 2.75 -11.36
N ALA A 96 18.67 1.83 -11.12
CA ALA A 96 18.75 0.88 -10.02
C ALA A 96 19.79 -0.24 -10.23
N GLU A 97 20.18 -0.57 -11.47
CA GLU A 97 21.16 -1.63 -11.76
C GLU A 97 22.58 -1.28 -11.29
N GLN A 98 22.93 0.01 -11.19
CA GLN A 98 24.24 0.47 -10.68
C GLN A 98 24.50 0.11 -9.21
N PHE A 99 23.46 -0.30 -8.47
CA PHE A 99 23.56 -0.69 -7.07
C PHE A 99 23.75 -2.21 -6.87
N PHE A 100 23.80 -2.99 -7.96
CA PHE A 100 23.96 -4.44 -7.95
C PHE A 100 25.23 -4.85 -8.69
N ASN A 101 25.86 -5.94 -8.25
CA ASN A 101 26.91 -6.59 -9.03
C ASN A 101 26.29 -7.48 -10.13
N GLN A 102 27.14 -8.04 -11.01
CA GLN A 102 26.70 -8.90 -12.13
C GLN A 102 25.98 -10.18 -11.69
N GLU A 103 26.04 -10.53 -10.41
CA GLU A 103 25.37 -11.68 -9.79
C GLU A 103 24.05 -11.30 -9.10
N GLY A 104 23.65 -10.01 -9.16
CA GLY A 104 22.42 -9.50 -8.54
C GLY A 104 22.53 -9.28 -7.03
N HIS A 105 23.74 -9.32 -6.47
CA HIS A 105 24.02 -9.01 -5.07
C HIS A 105 24.31 -7.53 -4.86
N TRP A 106 24.02 -7.05 -3.65
CA TRP A 106 24.14 -5.65 -3.26
C TRP A 106 25.59 -5.15 -3.23
N ASN A 107 25.84 -3.95 -3.76
CA ASN A 107 27.08 -3.23 -3.53
C ASN A 107 27.02 -2.46 -2.20
N ASN A 108 27.71 -2.95 -1.17
CA ASN A 108 27.64 -2.47 0.21
C ASN A 108 28.22 -1.07 0.44
N GLU A 109 28.92 -0.51 -0.55
CA GLU A 109 29.58 0.81 -0.46
C GLU A 109 28.62 2.00 -0.53
N GLN A 110 27.36 1.77 -0.90
CA GLN A 110 26.32 2.82 -1.01
C GLN A 110 25.28 2.76 0.12
N ALA A 111 25.69 2.18 1.27
CA ALA A 111 24.85 2.09 2.46
C ALA A 111 24.39 3.50 2.92
N PRO A 112 23.08 3.74 3.07
CA PRO A 112 22.60 5.10 3.31
C PRO A 112 22.84 5.58 4.76
N HIS A 113 23.19 6.87 4.94
CA HIS A 113 23.27 7.54 6.25
C HIS A 113 21.88 7.88 6.82
N ASP A 114 21.73 7.92 8.15
CA ASP A 114 20.46 8.25 8.83
C ASP A 114 19.97 9.66 8.47
N ILE A 115 18.69 9.80 8.12
CA ILE A 115 18.04 11.09 7.91
C ILE A 115 17.23 11.41 9.17
N MET A 116 17.68 12.38 9.96
CA MET A 116 16.83 13.00 10.98
C MET A 116 15.87 13.98 10.30
N ILE A 117 14.59 13.60 10.16
CA ILE A 117 13.54 14.51 9.69
C ILE A 117 12.93 15.21 10.92
N PHE A 118 13.21 16.50 11.09
CA PHE A 118 12.61 17.35 12.12
C PHE A 118 11.14 17.64 11.77
N ARG A 119 10.24 17.53 12.75
CA ARG A 119 8.80 17.81 12.60
C ARG A 119 8.52 19.31 12.78
N GLN A 120 8.02 19.96 11.74
CA GLN A 120 7.22 21.20 11.81
C GLN A 120 5.98 21.03 10.93
N ASP A 121 4.85 21.58 11.36
CA ASP A 121 3.52 21.28 10.80
C ASP A 121 3.35 21.64 9.30
N ASP A 122 4.10 22.62 8.77
CA ASP A 122 4.08 22.99 7.33
C ASP A 122 4.80 21.98 6.42
N GLN A 123 5.66 21.12 6.97
CA GLN A 123 6.36 20.10 6.18
C GLN A 123 5.49 18.88 5.89
N SER A 124 4.39 18.68 6.64
CA SER A 124 3.53 17.49 6.50
C SER A 124 2.93 17.39 5.10
N GLU A 125 2.32 18.47 4.59
CA GLU A 125 1.75 18.46 3.24
C GLU A 125 2.79 18.36 2.13
N LYS A 126 3.95 19.03 2.30
CA LYS A 126 5.05 18.96 1.33
C LYS A 126 5.62 17.55 1.26
N LEU A 127 5.80 16.90 2.40
CA LEU A 127 6.22 15.51 2.50
C LEU A 127 5.18 14.58 1.87
N ASP A 128 3.90 14.76 2.16
CA ASP A 128 2.83 13.91 1.61
C ASP A 128 2.76 14.01 0.09
N ARG A 129 2.85 15.23 -0.48
CA ARG A 129 2.93 15.45 -1.92
C ARG A 129 4.19 14.85 -2.54
N ALA A 130 5.34 14.98 -1.87
CA ALA A 130 6.59 14.40 -2.34
C ALA A 130 6.53 12.86 -2.33
N LEU A 131 6.02 12.26 -1.26
CA LEU A 131 5.87 10.82 -1.12
C LEU A 131 4.95 10.24 -2.19
N ARG A 132 3.76 10.82 -2.41
CA ARG A 132 2.82 10.36 -3.45
C ARG A 132 3.47 10.37 -4.83
N HIS A 133 4.12 11.48 -5.17
CA HIS A 133 4.82 11.56 -6.45
C HIS A 133 5.95 10.53 -6.57
N CYS A 134 6.74 10.32 -5.51
CA CYS A 134 7.83 9.35 -5.54
C CYS A 134 7.32 7.90 -5.63
N LEU A 135 6.16 7.60 -5.03
CA LEU A 135 5.46 6.32 -5.20
C LEU A 135 4.92 6.15 -6.63
N ASP A 136 4.47 7.24 -7.27
CA ASP A 136 4.06 7.26 -8.68
C ASP A 136 5.21 7.02 -9.67
N ALA A 137 6.43 7.40 -9.29
CA ALA A 137 7.63 7.17 -10.10
C ALA A 137 8.25 5.76 -9.93
N LEU A 138 7.72 4.93 -9.03
CA LEU A 138 8.20 3.56 -8.84
C LEU A 138 7.64 2.61 -9.92
N PRO A 139 8.42 1.59 -10.33
CA PRO A 139 7.89 0.47 -11.09
C PRO A 139 6.70 -0.15 -10.35
N GLU A 140 5.64 -0.49 -11.09
CA GLU A 140 4.35 -0.92 -10.54
C GLU A 140 4.46 -2.04 -9.50
N ARG A 141 5.27 -3.07 -9.77
CA ARG A 141 5.45 -4.19 -8.84
C ARG A 141 6.16 -3.78 -7.54
N TRP A 142 7.15 -2.88 -7.62
CA TRP A 142 7.88 -2.43 -6.44
C TRP A 142 7.01 -1.50 -5.59
N ARG A 143 6.24 -0.64 -6.25
CA ARG A 143 5.22 0.19 -5.60
C ARG A 143 4.23 -0.68 -4.86
N ALA A 144 3.67 -1.69 -5.53
CA ALA A 144 2.71 -2.62 -4.94
C ALA A 144 3.28 -3.30 -3.68
N ALA A 145 4.52 -3.80 -3.75
CA ALA A 145 5.17 -4.46 -2.63
C ALA A 145 5.37 -3.51 -1.43
N VAL A 146 5.78 -2.27 -1.69
CA VAL A 146 6.01 -1.26 -0.63
C VAL A 146 4.70 -0.73 -0.06
N GLU A 147 3.69 -0.46 -0.89
CA GLU A 147 2.37 -0.02 -0.42
C GLU A 147 1.70 -1.10 0.43
N MET A 148 1.70 -2.36 -0.02
CA MET A 148 1.18 -3.47 0.78
C MET A 148 1.98 -3.65 2.07
N LYS A 149 3.31 -3.57 2.03
CA LYS A 149 4.13 -3.77 3.23
C LYS A 149 3.99 -2.64 4.25
N TYR A 150 4.13 -1.39 3.83
CA TYR A 150 4.30 -0.26 4.73
C TYR A 150 3.04 0.57 4.93
N LEU A 151 2.17 0.67 3.92
CA LEU A 151 0.91 1.38 4.08
C LEU A 151 -0.18 0.44 4.59
N GLN A 152 -0.19 -0.83 4.22
CA GLN A 152 -1.25 -1.77 4.64
C GLN A 152 -0.87 -2.66 5.82
N ASP A 153 0.40 -2.60 6.23
CA ASP A 153 0.97 -3.41 7.31
C ASP A 153 0.76 -4.91 7.07
N MET A 154 1.02 -5.33 5.84
CA MET A 154 0.86 -6.73 5.44
C MET A 154 2.10 -7.57 5.72
N GLU A 155 1.84 -8.84 6.00
CA GLU A 155 2.87 -9.86 6.11
C GLU A 155 3.48 -10.18 4.75
N GLY A 156 4.80 -10.34 4.72
CA GLY A 156 5.56 -10.62 3.49
C GLY A 156 5.01 -11.81 2.72
N ALA A 157 4.66 -12.90 3.42
CA ALA A 157 4.12 -14.12 2.82
C ALA A 157 2.85 -13.86 1.99
N ARG A 158 1.93 -13.01 2.47
CA ARG A 158 0.71 -12.66 1.74
C ARG A 158 1.00 -11.78 0.53
N ILE A 159 1.99 -10.89 0.64
CA ILE A 159 2.41 -10.02 -0.47
C ILE A 159 3.07 -10.86 -1.57
N GLN A 160 3.94 -11.79 -1.19
CA GLN A 160 4.58 -12.75 -2.09
C GLN A 160 3.55 -13.55 -2.88
N GLU A 161 2.56 -14.12 -2.20
CA GLU A 161 1.46 -14.85 -2.83
C GLU A 161 0.65 -13.94 -3.76
N ALA A 162 0.28 -12.73 -3.30
CA ALA A 162 -0.51 -11.79 -4.08
C ALA A 162 0.19 -11.31 -5.36
N LEU A 163 1.50 -11.12 -5.30
CA LEU A 163 2.32 -10.63 -6.42
C LEU A 163 2.99 -11.75 -7.23
N GLY A 164 2.85 -13.02 -6.82
CA GLY A 164 3.52 -14.15 -7.46
C GLY A 164 5.05 -14.07 -7.37
N LEU A 165 5.58 -13.59 -6.24
CA LEU A 165 7.03 -13.38 -6.03
C LEU A 165 7.63 -14.45 -5.12
N SER A 166 8.86 -14.87 -5.41
CA SER A 166 9.68 -15.60 -4.45
C SER A 166 10.12 -14.68 -3.31
N GLU A 167 10.52 -15.26 -2.17
CA GLU A 167 11.00 -14.50 -1.01
C GLU A 167 12.20 -13.60 -1.33
N ALA A 168 13.20 -14.14 -2.04
CA ALA A 168 14.36 -13.37 -2.47
C ALA A 168 13.97 -12.18 -3.37
N ASN A 169 13.09 -12.41 -4.35
CA ASN A 169 12.62 -11.36 -5.26
C ASN A 169 11.80 -10.30 -4.53
N TYR A 170 10.93 -10.69 -3.58
CA TYR A 170 10.18 -9.75 -2.75
C TYR A 170 11.09 -8.81 -1.96
N TRP A 171 12.09 -9.35 -1.24
CA TRP A 171 13.03 -8.52 -0.49
C TRP A 171 13.87 -7.61 -1.39
N GLN A 172 14.28 -8.10 -2.56
CA GLN A 172 14.95 -7.27 -3.58
C GLN A 172 14.06 -6.11 -4.03
N GLN A 173 12.79 -6.35 -4.38
CA GLN A 173 11.87 -5.30 -4.83
C GLN A 173 11.58 -4.27 -3.73
N VAL A 174 11.32 -4.71 -2.50
CA VAL A 174 11.10 -3.81 -1.37
C VAL A 174 12.33 -2.96 -1.11
N HIS A 175 13.53 -3.56 -1.15
CA HIS A 175 14.78 -2.83 -0.96
C HIS A 175 15.00 -1.78 -2.06
N ARG A 176 14.86 -2.18 -3.34
CA ARG A 176 14.99 -1.29 -4.51
C ARG A 176 14.01 -0.11 -4.44
N ALA A 177 12.74 -0.35 -4.10
CA ALA A 177 11.78 0.73 -3.93
C ALA A 177 12.14 1.69 -2.80
N LYS A 178 12.61 1.20 -1.65
CA LYS A 178 13.02 2.08 -0.53
C LYS A 178 14.15 3.01 -0.93
N LEU A 179 15.14 2.52 -1.67
CA LEU A 179 16.26 3.33 -2.16
C LEU A 179 15.78 4.41 -3.14
N LYS A 180 14.96 4.04 -4.12
CA LYS A 180 14.42 4.97 -5.11
C LYS A 180 13.50 6.02 -4.48
N LEU A 181 12.68 5.62 -3.51
CA LEU A 181 11.87 6.54 -2.70
C LEU A 181 12.74 7.52 -1.93
N ARG A 182 13.78 7.03 -1.25
CA ARG A 182 14.70 7.88 -0.50
C ARG A 182 15.34 8.94 -1.40
N ALA A 183 15.98 8.52 -2.51
CA ALA A 183 16.64 9.44 -3.43
C ALA A 183 15.67 10.51 -3.98
N CYS A 184 14.46 10.09 -4.36
CA CYS A 184 13.42 10.97 -4.86
C CYS A 184 12.92 11.97 -3.78
N ILE A 185 12.68 11.49 -2.56
CA ILE A 185 12.22 12.33 -1.45
C ILE A 185 13.31 13.33 -1.05
N GLU A 186 14.56 12.89 -0.91
CA GLU A 186 15.71 13.76 -0.61
C GLU A 186 15.85 14.87 -1.65
N GLN A 187 15.73 14.55 -2.94
CA GLN A 187 15.82 15.56 -4.01
C GLN A 187 14.69 16.60 -3.92
N ARG A 188 13.49 16.18 -3.53
CA ARG A 188 12.29 17.04 -3.47
C ARG A 188 12.17 17.84 -2.18
N LEU A 189 12.77 17.36 -1.09
CA LEU A 189 12.78 18.04 0.21
C LEU A 189 14.06 18.86 0.44
N LYS A 190 15.03 18.83 -0.48
CA LYS A 190 16.18 19.72 -0.43
C LYS A 190 15.70 21.17 -0.32
N PRO A 191 16.13 21.94 0.70
CA PRO A 191 15.83 23.36 0.73
C PRO A 191 16.40 24.01 -0.53
N ILE A 192 15.62 24.90 -1.15
CA ILE A 192 16.11 25.73 -2.25
C ILE A 192 17.34 26.47 -1.73
N ARG A 193 18.52 26.17 -2.28
CA ARG A 193 19.72 26.95 -1.99
C ARG A 193 19.51 28.33 -2.59
N GLU A 194 19.48 29.35 -1.73
CA GLU A 194 19.62 30.77 -2.10
C GLU A 194 20.99 31.03 -2.73
#